data_AF-A0A3B1BXM6-F1
#
_entry.id   AF-A0A3B1BXM6-F1
#
_cell.length_a   1.000
_cell.length_b   1.000
_cell.length_c   1.000
_cell.angle_alpha   90.00
_cell.angle_beta   90.00
_cell.angle_gamma   90.00
#
_symmetry.space_group_name_H-M   'P 1'
#
loop_
_entity.id
_entity.type
_entity.pdbx_description
1 polymer ?
#
loop_
_entity_poly.entity_id
_entity_poly.type
_entity_poly.pdbx_seq_one_letter_code
_entity_poly.pdbx_strand_id
1 'polypeptide(L)'
;MAQDKKEERYGHLGEDEIALAKVLVRNKKMTEQQLDSFIKLRKKSHSAGKLYLGDVLVKRGMIKEDPLDKFFKDNNKQYLKFIDHMVDHGLIGDDQRKKIMRYKEARQNVVTVIERLGLMTKASFIKLFLNYQTALKLGEWLVANKILDEEKLQDALKEQSIGNLEEYVVYHNMLDRQTIDQIKQKLCLH
;
A
#
# COMPACT_ATOMS: atom_id res chain seq x y z
N MET A 1 -4.99 -11.45 32.92
CA MET A 1 -3.66 -11.90 32.45
C MET A 1 -3.67 -12.62 31.10
N ALA A 2 -4.47 -13.68 30.86
CA ALA A 2 -4.54 -14.31 29.52
C ALA A 2 -5.55 -13.63 28.56
N GLN A 3 -6.57 -12.95 29.10
CA GLN A 3 -7.55 -12.18 28.31
C GLN A 3 -6.97 -10.88 27.76
N ASP A 4 -6.17 -10.16 28.55
CA ASP A 4 -5.57 -8.87 28.16
C ASP A 4 -4.64 -8.98 26.94
N LYS A 5 -3.88 -10.09 26.81
CA LYS A 5 -3.00 -10.33 25.64
C LYS A 5 -3.76 -10.71 24.37
N LYS A 6 -4.99 -11.23 24.48
CA LYS A 6 -5.79 -11.65 23.32
C LYS A 6 -6.45 -10.47 22.61
N GLU A 7 -6.85 -9.43 23.34
CA GLU A 7 -7.40 -8.21 22.73
C GLU A 7 -6.33 -7.38 22.02
N GLU A 8 -5.12 -7.32 22.60
CA GLU A 8 -3.97 -6.61 22.00
C GLU A 8 -3.53 -7.22 20.65
N ARG A 9 -3.73 -8.53 20.45
CA ARG A 9 -3.39 -9.23 19.20
C ARG A 9 -4.20 -8.75 18.00
N TYR A 10 -5.46 -8.39 18.21
CA TYR A 10 -6.41 -8.05 17.16
C TYR A 10 -6.61 -6.55 16.95
N GLY A 11 -5.89 -5.68 17.67
CA GLY A 11 -6.14 -4.23 17.71
C GLY A 11 -6.08 -3.45 16.38
N HIS A 12 -5.84 -4.13 15.24
CA HIS A 12 -5.86 -3.54 13.90
C HIS A 12 -6.91 -4.15 12.96
N LEU A 13 -7.75 -5.05 13.48
CA LEU A 13 -8.85 -5.69 12.76
C LEU A 13 -10.19 -5.11 13.23
N GLY A 14 -11.15 -4.98 12.31
CA GLY A 14 -12.53 -4.66 12.68
C GLY A 14 -13.22 -5.84 13.38
N GLU A 15 -14.33 -5.58 14.07
CA GLU A 15 -15.09 -6.61 14.81
C GLU A 15 -15.48 -7.80 13.91
N ASP A 16 -15.90 -7.52 12.68
CA ASP A 16 -16.28 -8.55 11.69
C ASP A 16 -15.08 -9.41 11.27
N GLU A 17 -13.92 -8.80 11.06
CA GLU A 17 -12.69 -9.53 10.73
C GLU A 17 -12.21 -10.37 11.91
N ILE A 18 -12.41 -9.90 13.15
CA ILE A 18 -12.10 -10.66 14.36
C ILE A 18 -13.02 -11.87 14.47
N ALA A 19 -14.31 -11.70 14.24
CA ALA A 19 -15.29 -12.79 14.25
C ALA A 19 -14.95 -13.84 13.18
N LEU A 20 -14.66 -13.39 11.97
CA LEU A 20 -14.24 -14.25 10.86
C LEU A 20 -12.93 -14.99 11.20
N ALA A 21 -11.89 -14.29 11.67
CA ALA A 21 -10.60 -14.88 12.05
C ALA A 21 -10.75 -16.00 13.08
N LYS A 22 -11.55 -15.77 14.13
CA LYS A 22 -11.82 -16.77 15.18
C LYS A 22 -12.45 -18.03 14.61
N VAL A 23 -13.41 -17.88 13.69
CA VAL A 23 -14.10 -19.01 13.05
C VAL A 23 -13.17 -19.77 12.11
N LEU A 24 -12.35 -19.06 11.32
CA LEU A 24 -11.37 -19.67 10.42
C LEU A 24 -10.33 -20.50 11.17
N VAL A 25 -9.79 -19.96 12.27
CA VAL A 25 -8.80 -20.67 13.10
C VAL A 25 -9.44 -21.85 13.83
N ARG A 26 -10.61 -21.65 14.45
CA ARG A 26 -11.33 -22.72 15.16
C ARG A 26 -11.66 -23.91 14.24
N ASN A 27 -12.03 -23.63 13.00
CA ASN A 27 -12.36 -24.66 12.01
C ASN A 27 -11.14 -25.18 11.23
N LYS A 28 -9.91 -24.84 11.64
CA LYS A 28 -8.65 -25.25 10.98
C LYS A 28 -8.59 -24.86 9.48
N LYS A 29 -9.34 -23.84 9.07
CA LYS A 29 -9.27 -23.25 7.72
C LYS A 29 -8.13 -22.23 7.61
N MET A 30 -7.63 -21.76 8.75
CA MET A 30 -6.46 -20.91 8.89
C MET A 30 -5.67 -21.36 10.12
N THR A 31 -4.34 -21.35 10.04
CA THR A 31 -3.47 -21.58 11.19
C THR A 31 -3.21 -20.28 11.94
N GLU A 32 -2.85 -20.38 13.22
CA GLU A 32 -2.47 -19.20 14.02
C GLU A 32 -1.29 -18.42 13.39
N GLN A 33 -0.34 -19.13 12.75
CA GLN A 33 0.77 -18.49 12.04
C GLN A 33 0.33 -17.73 10.79
N GLN A 34 -0.67 -18.24 10.06
CA GLN A 34 -1.24 -17.55 8.90
C GLN A 34 -2.01 -16.29 9.34
N LEU A 35 -2.74 -16.37 10.45
CA LEU A 35 -3.41 -15.21 11.04
C LEU A 35 -2.39 -14.15 11.51
N ASP A 36 -1.31 -14.57 12.18
CA ASP A 36 -0.25 -13.65 12.59
C ASP A 36 0.46 -13.00 11.40
N SER A 37 0.61 -13.73 10.30
CA SER A 37 1.18 -13.21 9.06
C SER A 37 0.29 -12.13 8.46
N PHE A 38 -1.03 -12.34 8.42
CA PHE A 38 -2.00 -11.34 8.00
C PHE A 38 -1.99 -10.11 8.93
N ILE A 39 -1.99 -10.30 10.25
CA ILE A 39 -1.95 -9.17 11.21
C ILE A 39 -0.65 -8.37 11.04
N LYS A 40 0.49 -9.02 10.82
CA LYS A 40 1.76 -8.34 10.51
C LYS A 40 1.69 -7.57 9.19
N LEU A 41 1.04 -8.12 8.17
CA LEU A 41 0.80 -7.45 6.89
C LEU A 41 -0.05 -6.19 7.12
N ARG A 42 -1.18 -6.31 7.83
CA ARG A 42 -2.10 -5.23 8.22
C ARG A 42 -1.39 -4.10 8.99
N LYS A 43 -0.50 -4.45 9.92
CA LYS A 43 0.33 -3.50 10.69
C LYS A 43 1.34 -2.73 9.83
N LYS A 44 1.85 -3.35 8.75
CA LYS A 44 2.85 -2.76 7.85
C LYS A 44 2.22 -1.95 6.71
N SER A 45 0.96 -2.19 6.39
CA SER A 45 0.20 -1.39 5.44
C SER A 45 -0.18 -0.02 6.03
N HIS A 46 -0.21 1.01 5.19
CA HIS A 46 -0.61 2.37 5.60
C HIS A 46 -2.10 2.43 5.98
N SER A 47 -2.58 3.59 6.42
CA SER A 47 -3.90 3.90 7.02
C SER A 47 -5.16 3.31 6.35
N ALA A 48 -5.05 2.68 5.18
CA ALA A 48 -6.13 1.97 4.48
C ALA A 48 -5.90 0.44 4.30
N GLY A 49 -4.90 -0.16 4.96
CA GLY A 49 -4.63 -1.61 4.89
C GLY A 49 -3.97 -2.10 3.59
N LYS A 50 -3.64 -1.21 2.64
CA LYS A 50 -3.02 -1.58 1.35
C LYS A 50 -1.50 -1.45 1.37
N LEU A 51 -0.82 -2.39 0.73
CA LEU A 51 0.63 -2.35 0.46
C LEU A 51 0.92 -1.47 -0.76
N TYR A 52 2.07 -0.80 -0.81
CA TYR A 52 2.50 -0.11 -2.03
C TYR A 52 3.11 -1.08 -3.01
N LEU A 53 2.76 -0.93 -4.29
CA LEU A 53 3.30 -1.75 -5.36
C LEU A 53 4.83 -1.75 -5.36
N GLY A 54 5.47 -0.58 -5.17
CA GLY A 54 6.93 -0.50 -5.06
C GLY A 54 7.50 -1.35 -3.92
N ASP A 55 6.88 -1.31 -2.75
CA ASP A 55 7.31 -2.12 -1.59
C ASP A 55 7.09 -3.61 -1.81
N VAL A 56 5.97 -4.01 -2.43
CA VAL A 56 5.69 -5.40 -2.79
C VAL A 56 6.76 -5.91 -3.76
N LEU A 57 7.05 -5.14 -4.81
CA LEU A 57 8.02 -5.53 -5.82
C LEU A 57 9.45 -5.65 -5.26
N VAL A 58 9.87 -4.73 -4.37
CA VAL A 58 11.18 -4.80 -3.72
C VAL A 58 11.25 -5.98 -2.73
N LYS A 59 10.22 -6.17 -1.88
CA LYS A 59 10.17 -7.27 -0.91
C LYS A 59 10.25 -8.64 -1.57
N ARG A 60 9.66 -8.78 -2.76
CA ARG A 60 9.69 -10.02 -3.55
C ARG A 60 10.93 -10.17 -4.40
N GLY A 61 11.85 -9.21 -4.36
CA GLY A 61 13.05 -9.20 -5.19
C GLY A 61 12.75 -9.09 -6.69
N MET A 62 11.55 -8.66 -7.06
CA MET A 62 11.15 -8.48 -8.45
C MET A 62 11.81 -7.25 -9.06
N ILE A 63 12.07 -6.23 -8.24
CA ILE A 63 12.87 -5.06 -8.60
C ILE A 63 13.85 -4.73 -7.46
N LYS A 64 14.95 -4.04 -7.78
CA LYS A 64 15.80 -3.37 -6.78
C LYS A 64 15.22 -1.99 -6.42
N GLU A 65 15.76 -1.35 -5.40
CA GLU A 65 15.39 0.04 -5.06
C GLU A 65 15.76 1.04 -6.18
N ASP A 66 16.84 0.78 -6.93
CA ASP A 66 17.31 1.66 -8.01
C ASP A 66 16.23 1.97 -9.08
N PRO A 67 15.45 1.00 -9.60
CA PRO A 67 14.29 1.25 -10.45
C PRO A 67 13.24 2.21 -9.88
N LEU A 68 12.95 2.15 -8.58
CA LEU A 68 11.98 3.07 -7.95
C LEU A 68 12.53 4.49 -7.96
N ASP A 69 13.79 4.65 -7.57
CA ASP A 69 14.46 5.95 -7.59
C ASP A 69 14.56 6.52 -9.01
N LYS A 70 14.80 5.67 -10.00
CA LYS A 70 14.81 6.07 -11.41
C LYS A 70 13.42 6.52 -11.87
N PHE A 71 12.35 5.79 -11.52
CA PHE A 71 10.98 6.22 -11.80
C PHE A 71 10.70 7.62 -11.23
N PHE A 72 11.07 7.88 -9.99
CA PHE A 72 10.86 9.19 -9.39
C PHE A 72 11.71 10.29 -10.05
N LYS A 73 12.95 9.98 -10.43
CA LYS A 73 13.84 10.90 -11.16
C LYS A 73 13.29 11.26 -12.54
N ASP A 74 12.83 10.28 -13.30
CA ASP A 74 12.32 10.47 -14.66
C ASP A 74 11.04 11.34 -14.66
N ASN A 75 10.24 11.25 -13.60
CA ASN A 75 9.04 12.06 -13.42
C ASN A 75 9.28 13.38 -12.65
N ASN A 76 10.50 13.63 -12.15
CA ASN A 76 10.76 14.72 -11.21
C ASN A 76 10.46 16.10 -11.77
N LYS A 77 10.68 16.31 -13.07
CA LYS A 77 10.34 17.58 -13.74
C LYS A 77 8.84 17.87 -13.68
N GLN A 78 7.99 16.85 -13.82
CA GLN A 78 6.55 17.01 -13.71
C GLN A 78 6.11 17.15 -12.26
N TYR A 79 6.76 16.44 -11.32
CA TYR A 79 6.51 16.62 -9.90
C TYR A 79 6.82 18.03 -9.41
N LEU A 80 7.90 18.65 -9.89
CA LEU A 80 8.22 20.03 -9.55
C LEU A 80 7.16 21.01 -10.03
N LYS A 81 6.62 20.83 -11.24
CA LYS A 81 5.48 21.63 -11.74
C LYS A 81 4.22 21.37 -10.92
N PHE A 82 4.01 20.12 -10.51
CA PHE A 82 2.85 19.77 -9.70
C PHE A 82 2.92 20.43 -8.32
N ILE A 83 4.10 20.63 -7.74
CA ILE A 83 4.26 21.39 -6.49
C ILE A 83 3.81 22.83 -6.64
N ASP A 84 4.10 23.47 -7.77
CA ASP A 84 3.59 24.81 -8.06
C ASP A 84 2.06 24.80 -8.09
N HIS A 85 1.46 23.83 -8.80
CA HIS A 85 0.00 23.64 -8.81
C HIS A 85 -0.58 23.39 -7.41
N MET A 86 0.10 22.62 -6.57
CA MET A 86 -0.33 22.38 -5.18
C MET A 86 -0.31 23.65 -4.33
N VAL A 87 0.63 24.58 -4.58
CA VAL A 87 0.61 25.91 -3.96
C VAL A 87 -0.59 26.71 -4.43
N ASP A 88 -0.82 26.76 -5.74
CA ASP A 88 -1.93 27.53 -6.34
C ASP A 88 -3.30 27.09 -5.80
N HIS A 89 -3.44 25.82 -5.43
CA HIS A 89 -4.68 25.24 -4.89
C HIS A 89 -4.71 25.15 -3.36
N GLY A 90 -3.73 25.74 -2.68
CA GLY A 90 -3.68 25.79 -1.21
C GLY A 90 -3.45 24.43 -0.54
N LEU A 91 -3.00 23.42 -1.27
CA LEU A 91 -2.66 22.09 -0.72
C LEU A 91 -1.35 22.14 0.11
N ILE A 92 -0.44 23.05 -0.27
CA ILE A 92 0.75 23.42 0.50
C ILE A 92 0.93 24.93 0.43
N GLY A 93 1.57 25.52 1.44
CA GLY A 93 1.89 26.95 1.46
C GLY A 93 3.18 27.29 0.70
N ASP A 94 3.32 28.57 0.32
CA ASP A 94 4.53 29.10 -0.31
C ASP A 94 5.80 28.87 0.52
N ASP A 95 5.69 28.95 1.84
CA ASP A 95 6.83 28.70 2.73
C ASP A 95 7.24 27.22 2.74
N GLN A 96 6.27 26.30 2.63
CA GLN A 96 6.55 24.87 2.48
C GLN A 96 7.21 24.59 1.13
N ARG A 97 6.74 25.22 0.04
CA ARG A 97 7.40 25.16 -1.27
C ARG A 97 8.84 25.68 -1.22
N LYS A 98 9.07 26.86 -0.65
CA LYS A 98 10.42 27.41 -0.47
C LYS A 98 11.30 26.46 0.33
N LYS A 99 10.75 25.84 1.38
CA LYS A 99 11.47 24.85 2.19
C LYS A 99 11.85 23.61 1.38
N ILE A 100 10.96 23.08 0.55
CA ILE A 100 11.25 21.96 -0.37
C ILE A 100 12.39 22.34 -1.32
N MET A 101 12.29 23.51 -1.97
CA MET A 101 13.24 23.96 -3.00
C MET A 101 14.64 24.29 -2.47
N ARG A 102 14.80 24.48 -1.15
CA ARG A 102 16.12 24.66 -0.51
C ARG A 102 16.96 23.38 -0.49
N TYR A 103 16.34 22.20 -0.58
CA TYR A 103 17.06 20.94 -0.64
C TYR A 103 17.56 20.68 -2.05
N LYS A 104 18.88 20.49 -2.20
CA LYS A 104 19.50 20.21 -3.50
C LYS A 104 18.94 18.92 -4.12
N GLU A 105 18.58 17.96 -3.28
CA GLU A 105 17.99 16.67 -3.64
C GLU A 105 16.61 16.81 -4.30
N ALA A 106 15.89 17.92 -4.06
CA ALA A 106 14.59 18.16 -4.68
C ALA A 106 14.67 18.24 -6.21
N ARG A 107 15.83 18.61 -6.76
CA ARG A 107 16.08 18.62 -8.21
C ARG A 107 16.14 17.22 -8.83
N GLN A 108 16.37 16.19 -8.00
CA GLN A 108 16.48 14.80 -8.44
C GLN A 108 15.26 13.98 -8.03
N ASN A 109 14.80 14.12 -6.77
CA ASN A 109 13.64 13.40 -6.27
C ASN A 109 12.93 14.24 -5.21
N VAL A 110 12.01 15.08 -5.68
CA VAL A 110 11.26 16.00 -4.82
C VAL A 110 10.29 15.27 -3.90
N VAL A 111 9.80 14.10 -4.31
CA VAL A 111 8.87 13.30 -3.51
C VAL A 111 9.53 12.82 -2.21
N THR A 112 10.79 12.38 -2.28
CA THR A 112 11.57 12.01 -1.08
C THR A 112 11.81 13.20 -0.15
N VAL A 113 12.02 14.40 -0.70
CA VAL A 113 12.18 15.63 0.13
C VAL A 113 10.87 15.99 0.83
N ILE A 114 9.75 15.92 0.12
CA ILE A 114 8.40 16.18 0.67
C ILE A 114 8.09 15.23 1.82
N GLU A 115 8.39 13.93 1.65
CA GLU A 115 8.20 12.92 2.68
C GLU A 115 9.11 13.15 3.88
N ARG A 116 10.40 13.44 3.66
CA ARG A 116 11.35 13.77 4.73
C ARG A 116 10.94 15.00 5.53
N LEU A 117 10.33 15.98 4.89
CA LEU A 117 9.82 17.18 5.54
C LEU A 117 8.50 16.96 6.30
N GLY A 118 7.93 15.75 6.23
CA GLY A 118 6.68 15.40 6.89
C GLY A 118 5.47 16.12 6.30
N LEU A 119 5.58 16.67 5.07
CA LEU A 119 4.49 17.41 4.43
C LEU A 119 3.41 16.45 3.94
N MET A 120 3.82 15.34 3.34
CA MET A 120 2.96 14.21 3.00
C MET A 120 3.80 12.98 2.66
N THR A 121 3.17 11.81 2.68
CA THR A 121 3.81 10.56 2.25
C THR A 121 3.98 10.53 0.72
N LYS A 122 4.95 9.73 0.24
CA LYS A 122 5.12 9.45 -1.20
C LYS A 122 3.80 9.04 -1.87
N ALA A 123 3.00 8.22 -1.20
CA ALA A 123 1.77 7.71 -1.77
C ALA A 123 0.66 8.75 -1.89
N SER A 124 0.48 9.60 -0.88
CA SER A 124 -0.47 10.71 -0.96
C SER A 124 -0.08 11.65 -2.09
N PHE A 125 1.22 11.95 -2.24
CA PHE A 125 1.73 12.76 -3.34
C PHE A 125 1.42 12.12 -4.71
N ILE A 126 1.78 10.85 -4.91
CA ILE A 126 1.55 10.15 -6.19
C ILE A 126 0.07 10.04 -6.51
N LYS A 127 -0.79 9.78 -5.53
CA LYS A 127 -2.24 9.76 -5.71
C LYS A 127 -2.77 11.12 -6.21
N LEU A 128 -2.33 12.20 -5.57
CA LEU A 128 -2.72 13.56 -5.98
C LEU A 128 -2.20 13.89 -7.38
N PHE A 129 -0.95 13.53 -7.68
CA PHE A 129 -0.33 13.76 -8.97
C PHE A 129 -1.04 13.03 -10.13
N LEU A 130 -1.42 11.77 -9.92
CA LEU A 130 -2.15 10.97 -10.92
C LEU A 130 -3.57 11.50 -11.16
N ASN A 131 -4.18 12.16 -10.18
CA ASN A 131 -5.47 12.85 -10.37
C ASN A 131 -5.32 14.15 -11.16
N TYR A 132 -4.15 14.81 -11.07
CA TYR A 132 -3.87 16.05 -11.78
C TYR A 132 -3.48 15.82 -13.24
N GLN A 133 -2.68 14.79 -13.53
CA GLN A 133 -2.27 14.48 -14.89
C GLN A 133 -2.25 12.97 -15.15
N THR A 134 -2.50 12.60 -16.40
CA THR A 134 -2.39 11.22 -16.89
C THR A 134 -0.92 10.83 -17.00
N ALA A 135 -0.28 10.57 -15.85
CA ALA A 135 1.07 10.04 -15.78
C ALA A 135 1.03 8.50 -15.84
N LEU A 136 2.05 7.91 -16.46
CA LEU A 136 2.30 6.48 -16.36
C LEU A 136 2.44 6.08 -14.90
N LYS A 137 1.65 5.11 -14.46
CA LYS A 137 1.77 4.54 -13.11
C LYS A 137 3.08 3.77 -13.01
N LEU A 138 3.57 3.58 -11.79
CA LEU A 138 4.82 2.85 -11.55
C LEU A 138 4.84 1.47 -12.26
N GLY A 139 3.77 0.69 -12.15
CA GLY A 139 3.67 -0.61 -12.80
C GLY A 139 3.83 -0.54 -14.32
N GLU A 140 3.06 0.35 -14.96
CA GLU A 140 3.11 0.57 -16.41
C GLU A 140 4.50 1.05 -16.86
N TRP A 141 5.12 1.94 -16.09
CA TRP A 141 6.48 2.41 -16.38
C TRP A 141 7.51 1.28 -16.27
N LEU A 142 7.40 0.41 -15.26
CA LEU A 142 8.32 -0.73 -15.10
C LEU A 142 8.22 -1.71 -16.28
N VAL A 143 7.01 -1.98 -16.77
CA VAL A 143 6.77 -2.84 -17.94
C VAL A 143 7.29 -2.17 -19.21
N ALA A 144 6.97 -0.89 -19.43
CA ALA A 144 7.44 -0.14 -20.59
C ALA A 144 8.98 -0.08 -20.68
N ASN A 145 9.67 -0.05 -19.53
CA ASN A 145 11.13 -0.05 -19.45
C ASN A 145 11.76 -1.45 -19.43
N LYS A 146 10.96 -2.52 -19.62
CA LYS A 146 11.41 -3.93 -19.58
C LYS A 146 12.12 -4.31 -18.26
N ILE A 147 11.78 -3.62 -17.16
CA ILE A 147 12.31 -3.91 -15.82
C ILE A 147 11.50 -5.03 -15.17
N LEU A 148 10.20 -5.08 -15.46
CA LEU A 148 9.25 -6.07 -14.97
C LEU A 148 8.43 -6.58 -16.16
N ASP A 149 8.06 -7.86 -16.14
CA ASP A 149 7.10 -8.39 -17.10
C ASP A 149 5.65 -8.17 -16.60
N GLU A 150 4.69 -8.21 -17.54
CA GLU A 150 3.28 -7.95 -17.23
C GLU A 150 2.73 -9.00 -16.25
N GLU A 151 3.16 -10.26 -16.34
CA GLU A 151 2.69 -11.33 -15.47
C GLU A 151 3.07 -11.08 -14.00
N LYS A 152 4.33 -10.74 -13.73
CA LYS A 152 4.80 -10.37 -12.38
C LYS A 152 4.15 -9.10 -11.88
N LEU A 153 3.90 -8.13 -12.76
CA LEU A 153 3.15 -6.94 -12.38
C LEU A 153 1.75 -7.30 -11.91
N GLN A 154 1.02 -8.11 -12.67
CA GLN A 154 -0.33 -8.55 -12.30
C GLN A 154 -0.32 -9.34 -10.99
N ASP A 155 0.68 -10.19 -10.75
CA ASP A 155 0.81 -10.91 -9.49
C ASP A 155 1.06 -9.98 -8.29
N ALA A 156 1.96 -9.00 -8.44
CA ALA A 156 2.22 -7.99 -7.42
C ALA A 156 1.01 -7.07 -7.16
N LEU A 157 0.23 -6.76 -8.19
CA LEU A 157 -1.01 -5.99 -8.07
C LEU A 157 -2.09 -6.77 -7.29
N LYS A 158 -2.21 -8.08 -7.50
CA LYS A 158 -3.10 -8.95 -6.71
C LYS A 158 -2.72 -8.92 -5.24
N GLU A 159 -1.43 -9.00 -4.92
CA GLU A 159 -0.95 -8.93 -3.54
C GLU A 159 -1.17 -7.54 -2.92
N GLN A 160 -0.90 -6.47 -3.68
CA GLN A 160 -1.19 -5.10 -3.26
C GLN A 160 -2.68 -4.90 -2.93
N SER A 161 -3.58 -5.63 -3.61
CA SER A 161 -5.02 -5.50 -3.41
C SER A 161 -5.52 -6.10 -2.11
N ILE A 162 -4.70 -6.88 -1.38
CA ILE A 162 -5.06 -7.46 -0.08
C ILE A 162 -5.14 -6.35 0.96
N GLY A 163 -6.36 -5.89 1.25
CA GLY A 163 -6.67 -4.93 2.30
C GLY A 163 -7.35 -5.56 3.51
N ASN A 164 -8.04 -6.70 3.35
CA ASN A 164 -8.79 -7.35 4.43
C ASN A 164 -8.51 -8.86 4.53
N LEU A 165 -9.05 -9.47 5.60
CA LEU A 165 -8.84 -10.88 5.90
C LEU A 165 -9.42 -11.79 4.81
N GLU A 166 -10.56 -11.41 4.22
CA GLU A 166 -11.21 -12.18 3.16
C GLU A 166 -10.33 -12.27 1.93
N GLU A 167 -9.82 -11.12 1.47
CA GLU A 167 -8.90 -11.01 0.35
C GLU A 167 -7.61 -11.80 0.61
N TYR A 168 -7.10 -11.78 1.83
CA TYR A 168 -5.91 -12.56 2.21
C TYR A 168 -6.14 -14.07 2.10
N VAL A 169 -7.27 -14.55 2.62
CA VAL A 169 -7.66 -15.97 2.59
C VAL A 169 -7.84 -16.46 1.16
N VAL A 170 -8.50 -15.66 0.31
CA VAL A 170 -8.69 -15.97 -1.12
C VAL A 170 -7.36 -15.95 -1.87
N TYR A 171 -6.54 -14.92 -1.65
CA TYR A 171 -5.25 -14.77 -2.34
C TYR A 171 -4.31 -15.96 -2.08
N HIS A 172 -4.28 -16.46 -0.85
CA HIS A 172 -3.48 -17.62 -0.48
C HIS A 172 -4.16 -18.97 -0.76
N ASN A 173 -5.27 -18.99 -1.51
CA ASN A 173 -6.04 -20.18 -1.86
C ASN A 173 -6.46 -21.01 -0.63
N MET A 174 -6.69 -20.35 0.51
CA MET A 174 -7.12 -21.04 1.74
C MET A 174 -8.61 -21.38 1.67
N LEU A 175 -9.43 -20.47 1.13
CA LEU A 175 -10.85 -20.64 0.87
C LEU A 175 -11.24 -19.86 -0.40
N ASP A 176 -12.26 -20.34 -1.11
CA ASP A 176 -12.93 -19.57 -2.15
C ASP A 176 -13.88 -18.51 -1.56
N ARG A 177 -14.26 -17.52 -2.38
CA ARG A 177 -15.17 -16.44 -1.98
C ARG A 177 -16.53 -16.96 -1.52
N GLN A 178 -17.08 -17.97 -2.21
CA GLN A 178 -18.40 -18.52 -1.89
C GLN A 178 -18.43 -19.10 -0.47
N THR A 179 -17.37 -19.78 -0.06
CA THR A 179 -17.23 -20.35 1.29
C THR A 179 -17.11 -19.26 2.34
N ILE A 180 -16.37 -18.18 2.05
CA ILE A 180 -16.28 -17.02 2.95
C ILE A 180 -17.65 -16.37 3.12
N ASP A 181 -18.38 -16.14 2.03
CA ASP A 181 -19.72 -15.53 2.05
C ASP A 181 -20.70 -16.35 2.89
N GLN A 182 -20.67 -17.68 2.75
CA GLN A 182 -21.48 -18.58 3.59
C GLN A 182 -21.13 -18.48 5.08
N ILE A 183 -19.85 -18.31 5.42
CA ILE A 183 -19.42 -18.11 6.81
C ILE A 183 -19.92 -16.75 7.32
N LYS A 184 -19.77 -15.68 6.53
CA LYS A 184 -20.25 -14.33 6.90
C LYS A 184 -21.77 -14.31 7.12
N GLN A 185 -22.54 -14.93 6.24
CA GLN A 185 -23.99 -15.04 6.38
C GLN A 185 -24.39 -15.74 7.68
N LYS A 186 -23.71 -16.85 8.04
CA LYS A 186 -23.95 -17.56 9.30
C LYS A 186 -23.57 -16.74 10.54
N LEU A 187 -22.64 -15.81 10.39
CA LEU A 187 -22.17 -14.92 11.45
C LEU A 187 -22.88 -13.57 11.47
N CYS A 188 -23.80 -13.32 10.54
CA CYS A 188 -24.46 -12.02 10.34
C CYS A 188 -23.46 -10.85 10.15
N LEU A 189 -22.34 -11.10 9.48
CA LEU A 189 -21.35 -10.07 9.15
C LEU A 189 -21.70 -9.41 7.82
N HIS A 190 -21.43 -8.11 7.68
CA HIS A 190 -21.76 -7.32 6.48
C HIS A 190 -20.48 -6.95 5.70
#